data_AF-E4NDN2-F1
#
_entry.id   AF-E4NDN2-F1
#
_cell.length_a   1.000
_cell.length_b   1.000
_cell.length_c   1.000
_cell.angle_alpha   90.00
_cell.angle_beta   90.00
_cell.angle_gamma   90.00
#
_symmetry.space_group_name_H-M   'P 1'
#
loop_
_entity.id
_entity.type
_entity.pdbx_description
1 polymer ?
#
loop_
_entity_poly.entity_id
_entity_poly.type
_entity_poly.pdbx_seq_one_letter_code
_entity_poly.pdbx_strand_id
1 'polypeptide(L)'
;MDIVHVGLARRLPPPDTEPAVEEAEAVDVLWAHADRGGGLQHITAQASVDRIDFLLYYLTRTTPAPAAATTTATAAAHRLITDAHRASPRFHRRYLPLEPLAVTDRAER
;
A
#
# COMPACT_ATOMS: atom_id res chain seq x y z
N MET A 1 -16.57 3.76 -3.25
CA MET A 1 -15.45 3.04 -2.60
C MET A 1 -14.34 2.97 -3.61
N ASP A 2 -13.13 3.30 -3.19
CA ASP A 2 -11.96 3.30 -4.06
C ASP A 2 -11.11 2.07 -3.72
N ILE A 3 -10.74 1.28 -4.73
CA ILE A 3 -9.90 0.09 -4.55
C ILE A 3 -8.57 0.36 -5.23
N VAL A 4 -7.48 0.23 -4.48
CA VAL A 4 -6.12 0.42 -4.99
C VAL A 4 -5.42 -0.93 -4.98
N HIS A 5 -4.92 -1.34 -6.14
CA HIS A 5 -4.03 -2.50 -6.27
C HIS A 5 -2.57 -2.04 -6.24
N VAL A 6 -1.76 -2.67 -5.40
CA VAL A 6 -0.32 -2.38 -5.31
C VAL A 6 0.49 -3.67 -5.17
N GLY A 7 1.50 -3.84 -6.01
CA GLY A 7 2.46 -4.94 -5.91
C GLY A 7 3.79 -4.48 -5.32
N LEU A 8 4.40 -5.31 -4.47
CA LEU A 8 5.75 -5.11 -3.95
C LEU A 8 6.65 -6.28 -4.32
N ALA A 9 7.68 -6.00 -5.11
CA ALA A 9 8.70 -6.97 -5.46
C ALA A 9 9.52 -7.38 -4.23
N ARG A 10 9.92 -8.66 -4.16
CA ARG A 10 10.77 -9.18 -3.09
C ARG A 10 12.23 -8.79 -3.32
N ARG A 11 12.95 -8.56 -2.22
CA ARG A 11 14.42 -8.40 -2.23
C ARG A 11 15.15 -9.74 -2.25
N LEU A 12 14.58 -10.73 -1.58
CA LEU A 12 15.12 -12.06 -1.42
C LEU A 12 14.15 -13.08 -2.00
N PRO A 13 14.61 -14.26 -2.42
CA PRO A 13 13.72 -15.35 -2.79
C PRO A 13 12.69 -15.62 -1.68
N PRO A 14 11.49 -16.10 -2.04
CA PRO A 14 10.45 -16.39 -1.07
C PRO A 14 11.02 -17.34 0.00
N PRO A 15 10.89 -17.02 1.29
CA PRO A 15 11.34 -17.94 2.33
C PRO A 15 10.45 -19.17 2.34
N ASP A 16 10.90 -20.24 3.00
CA ASP A 16 10.13 -21.48 3.22
C ASP A 16 8.89 -21.29 4.13
N THR A 17 8.46 -20.04 4.35
CA THR A 17 7.25 -19.69 5.08
C THR A 17 6.03 -19.89 4.19
N GLU A 18 4.97 -20.46 4.75
CA GLU A 18 3.70 -20.60 4.02
C GLU A 18 3.18 -19.24 3.54
N PRO A 19 2.68 -19.13 2.28
CA PRO A 19 2.17 -17.87 1.72
C PRO A 19 1.16 -17.15 2.62
N ALA A 20 0.23 -17.89 3.23
CA ALA A 20 -0.80 -17.34 4.11
C ALA A 20 -0.24 -16.64 5.36
N VAL A 21 0.89 -17.13 5.90
CA VAL A 21 1.54 -16.50 7.06
C VAL A 21 2.19 -15.18 6.65
N GLU A 22 2.86 -15.16 5.49
CA GLU A 22 3.42 -13.93 4.96
C GLU A 22 2.34 -12.87 4.69
N GLU A 23 1.23 -13.28 4.06
CA GLU A 23 0.10 -12.40 3.75
C GLU A 23 -0.48 -11.77 5.02
N ALA A 24 -0.73 -12.58 6.05
CA ALA A 24 -1.23 -12.10 7.33
C ALA A 24 -0.26 -11.11 8.00
N GLU A 25 1.02 -11.44 8.06
CA GLU A 25 2.04 -10.54 8.63
C GLU A 25 2.17 -9.23 7.86
N ALA A 26 2.10 -9.28 6.53
CA ALA A 26 2.16 -8.09 5.70
C ALA A 26 0.93 -7.20 5.92
N VAL A 27 -0.26 -7.79 6.02
CA VAL A 27 -1.51 -7.10 6.35
C VAL A 27 -1.43 -6.47 7.75
N ASP A 28 -0.92 -7.18 8.74
CA ASP A 28 -0.76 -6.67 10.11
C ASP A 28 0.17 -5.47 10.16
N VAL A 29 1.30 -5.51 9.43
CA VAL A 29 2.20 -4.37 9.32
C VAL A 29 1.49 -3.16 8.69
N LEU A 30 0.74 -3.35 7.60
CA LEU A 30 0.01 -2.25 6.98
C LEU A 30 -1.06 -1.67 7.92
N TRP A 31 -1.78 -2.51 8.65
CA TRP A 31 -2.75 -2.02 9.64
C TRP A 31 -2.10 -1.27 10.80
N ALA A 32 -0.93 -1.69 11.27
CA ALA A 32 -0.18 -1.00 12.32
C ALA A 32 0.24 0.42 11.92
N HIS A 33 0.37 0.68 10.62
CA HIS A 33 0.75 1.98 10.06
C HIS A 33 -0.41 2.76 9.42
N ALA A 34 -1.63 2.21 9.43
CA ALA A 34 -2.80 2.85 8.85
C ALA A 34 -3.21 4.10 9.65
N ASP A 35 -3.33 5.24 8.98
CA ASP A 35 -3.90 6.45 9.57
C ASP A 35 -5.43 6.28 9.73
N ARG A 36 -5.94 6.51 10.95
CA ARG A 36 -7.39 6.55 11.22
C ARG A 36 -8.09 7.63 10.37
N GLY A 37 -7.38 8.71 10.08
CA GLY A 37 -7.79 9.77 9.18
C GLY A 37 -7.62 9.46 7.70
N GLY A 38 -7.12 8.28 7.30
CA GLY A 38 -6.86 7.89 5.91
C GLY A 38 -8.03 7.21 5.19
N GLY A 39 -9.06 6.75 5.92
CA GLY A 39 -10.25 6.13 5.32
C GLY A 39 -10.04 4.70 4.81
N LEU A 40 -8.94 4.04 5.19
CA LEU A 40 -8.72 2.63 4.90
C LEU A 40 -9.73 1.76 5.66
N GLN A 41 -10.43 0.88 4.93
CA GLN A 41 -11.48 0.01 5.48
C GLN A 41 -11.07 -1.46 5.49
N HIS A 42 -10.33 -1.89 4.46
CA HIS A 42 -9.94 -3.28 4.33
C HIS A 42 -8.62 -3.41 3.55
N ILE A 43 -7.90 -4.50 3.83
CA ILE A 43 -6.65 -4.87 3.15
C ILE A 43 -6.75 -6.37 2.88
N THR A 44 -6.47 -6.76 1.64
CA THR A 44 -6.16 -8.16 1.31
C THR A 44 -4.76 -8.23 0.73
N ALA A 45 -4.11 -9.37 0.93
CA ALA A 45 -2.79 -9.64 0.38
C ALA A 45 -2.80 -10.98 -0.34
N GLN A 46 -2.00 -11.09 -1.39
CA GLN A 46 -1.76 -12.32 -2.12
C GLN A 46 -0.26 -12.45 -2.40
N ALA A 47 0.38 -13.43 -1.78
CA ALA A 47 1.78 -13.73 -2.00
C ALA A 47 1.96 -14.49 -3.32
N SER A 48 2.90 -14.01 -4.12
CA SER A 48 3.39 -14.66 -5.33
C SER A 48 4.86 -15.03 -5.17
N VAL A 49 5.41 -15.73 -6.17
CA VAL A 49 6.79 -16.22 -6.15
C VAL A 49 7.81 -15.09 -5.95
N ASP A 50 7.65 -13.99 -6.67
CA ASP A 50 8.62 -12.87 -6.73
C ASP A 50 8.12 -11.58 -6.07
N ARG A 51 6.84 -11.53 -5.65
CA ARG A 51 6.21 -10.34 -5.10
C ARG A 51 5.07 -10.67 -4.14
N ILE A 52 4.54 -9.65 -3.49
CA ILE A 52 3.24 -9.69 -2.81
C ILE A 52 2.35 -8.60 -3.39
N ASP A 53 1.11 -8.94 -3.71
CA ASP A 53 0.11 -8.01 -4.23
C ASP A 53 -0.90 -7.67 -3.12
N PHE A 54 -1.31 -6.41 -3.02
CA PHE A 54 -2.29 -5.92 -2.07
C PHE A 54 -3.49 -5.30 -2.79
N LEU A 55 -4.69 -5.55 -2.26
CA LEU A 55 -5.86 -4.72 -2.56
C LEU A 55 -6.24 -3.93 -1.30
N LEU A 56 -6.18 -2.61 -1.41
CA LEU A 56 -6.53 -1.68 -0.35
C LEU A 56 -7.87 -1.03 -0.67
N TYR A 57 -8.80 -1.11 0.27
CA TYR A 57 -10.16 -0.61 0.13
C TYR A 57 -10.29 0.68 0.94
N TYR A 58 -10.56 1.78 0.25
CA TYR A 58 -10.72 3.10 0.84
C TYR A 58 -12.17 3.58 0.75
N LEU A 59 -12.64 4.20 1.82
CA LEU A 59 -13.89 4.93 1.82
C LEU A 59 -13.76 6.17 0.93
N THR A 60 -14.60 6.26 -0.10
CA THR A 60 -14.66 7.45 -0.95
C THR A 60 -15.13 8.64 -0.14
N ARG A 61 -14.27 9.64 0.03
CA ARG A 61 -14.64 10.88 0.73
C ARG A 61 -15.29 11.84 -0.24
N THR A 62 -16.61 11.85 -0.27
CA THR A 62 -17.41 12.91 -0.89
C THR A 62 -17.55 14.09 0.06
N THR A 63 -16.44 14.66 0.53
CA THR A 63 -16.50 15.91 1.30
C THR A 63 -16.33 17.07 0.32
N PRO A 64 -17.23 18.08 0.32
CA PRO A 64 -17.04 19.31 -0.44
C PRO A 64 -16.03 20.20 0.31
N ALA A 65 -14.83 19.68 0.54
CA ALA A 65 -13.72 20.47 1.04
C ALA A 65 -13.10 21.24 -0.15
N PRO A 66 -12.58 22.46 0.06
CA PRO A 66 -11.85 23.16 -1.00
C PRO A 66 -10.77 22.23 -1.55
N ALA A 67 -10.65 22.17 -2.88
CA ALA A 67 -9.90 21.18 -3.67
C ALA A 67 -8.39 21.01 -3.32
N ALA A 68 -7.88 21.75 -2.34
CA ALA A 68 -6.48 21.78 -1.92
C ALA A 68 -6.06 20.64 -0.97
N ALA A 69 -6.97 19.80 -0.45
CA ALA A 69 -6.60 18.81 0.58
C ALA A 69 -7.24 17.41 0.47
N THR A 70 -7.82 17.03 -0.68
CA THR A 70 -8.29 15.65 -0.87
C THR A 70 -7.14 14.77 -1.37
N THR A 71 -6.48 14.05 -0.47
CA THR A 71 -5.55 12.98 -0.86
C THR A 71 -6.34 11.88 -1.58
N THR A 72 -5.95 11.53 -2.80
CA THR A 72 -6.57 10.41 -3.54
C THR A 72 -6.29 9.09 -2.85
N ALA A 73 -7.14 8.07 -3.05
CA ALA A 73 -6.92 6.74 -2.49
C ALA A 73 -5.54 6.17 -2.88
N THR A 74 -5.09 6.42 -4.12
CA THR A 74 -3.76 6.02 -4.59
C THR A 74 -2.64 6.70 -3.81
N ALA A 75 -2.73 8.01 -3.56
CA ALA A 75 -1.73 8.74 -2.78
C ALA A 75 -1.73 8.29 -1.30
N ALA A 76 -2.90 7.98 -0.74
CA ALA A 76 -3.03 7.44 0.61
C ALA A 76 -2.41 6.03 0.72
N ALA A 77 -2.65 5.15 -0.26
CA ALA A 77 -2.05 3.82 -0.34
C ALA A 77 -0.52 3.89 -0.47
N HIS A 78 -0.03 4.75 -1.37
CA HIS A 78 1.41 4.93 -1.57
C HIS A 78 2.11 5.41 -0.30
N ARG A 79 1.52 6.40 0.38
CA ARG A 79 2.02 6.88 1.66
C ARG A 79 2.03 5.78 2.72
N LEU A 80 0.92 5.05 2.88
CA LEU A 80 0.83 3.95 3.84
C LEU A 80 1.94 2.91 3.63
N ILE A 81 2.11 2.46 2.39
CA ILE A 81 3.11 1.45 2.04
C ILE A 81 4.53 1.99 2.24
N THR A 82 4.78 3.24 1.88
CA THR A 82 6.08 3.90 2.08
C THR A 82 6.41 4.05 3.57
N ASP A 83 5.43 4.48 4.38
CA ASP A 83 5.59 4.66 5.82
C ASP A 83 5.82 3.30 6.50
N ALA A 84 5.06 2.26 6.13
CA ALA A 84 5.26 0.90 6.61
C ALA A 84 6.64 0.33 6.21
N HIS A 85 7.06 0.54 4.97
CA HIS A 85 8.37 0.10 4.48
C HIS A 85 9.52 0.77 5.23
N ARG A 86 9.38 2.07 5.56
CA ARG A 86 10.39 2.80 6.31
C ARG A 86 10.43 2.42 7.79
N ALA A 87 9.26 2.23 8.40
CA ALA A 87 9.14 2.04 9.84
C ALA A 87 9.28 0.58 10.29
N SER A 88 8.97 -0.40 9.44
CA SER A 88 9.06 -1.82 9.76
C SER A 88 10.33 -2.47 9.18
N PRO A 89 11.34 -2.81 10.02
CA PRO A 89 12.56 -3.45 9.54
C PRO A 89 12.30 -4.79 8.83
N ARG A 90 11.27 -5.53 9.25
CA ARG A 90 10.88 -6.80 8.63
C ARG A 90 10.36 -6.57 7.22
N PHE A 91 9.46 -5.60 7.05
CA PHE A 91 8.89 -5.24 5.75
C PHE A 91 9.97 -4.68 4.81
N HIS A 92 10.84 -3.82 5.33
CA HIS A 92 11.98 -3.26 4.61
C HIS A 92 12.95 -4.31 4.06
N ARG A 93 13.27 -5.32 4.88
CA ARG A 93 14.21 -6.40 4.51
C ARG A 93 13.62 -7.34 3.44
N ARG A 94 12.31 -7.57 3.48
CA ARG A 94 11.64 -8.55 2.61
C ARG A 94 11.28 -7.96 1.24
N TYR A 95 10.88 -6.69 1.18
CA TYR A 95 10.38 -6.06 -0.04
C TYR A 95 11.21 -4.87 -0.51
N LEU A 96 11.22 -4.65 -1.82
CA LEU A 96 11.72 -3.42 -2.42
C LEU A 96 10.76 -2.26 -2.10
N PRO A 97 11.27 -1.02 -1.98
CA PRO A 97 10.41 0.13 -1.80
C PRO A 97 9.46 0.26 -2.99
N LEU A 98 8.25 0.74 -2.73
CA LEU A 98 7.31 1.06 -3.81
C LEU A 98 7.92 2.14 -4.70
N GLU A 99 7.83 1.97 -6.02
CA GLU A 99 8.30 3.00 -6.94
C GLU A 99 7.55 4.32 -6.69
N PRO A 100 8.22 5.48 -6.80
CA PRO A 100 7.55 6.77 -6.67
C PRO A 100 6.40 6.86 -7.68
N LEU A 101 5.25 7.38 -7.27
CA LEU A 101 4.18 7.72 -8.21
C LEU A 101 4.78 8.66 -9.25
N ALA A 102 4.83 8.23 -10.52
CA ALA A 102 5.18 9.12 -11.60
C ALA A 102 4.19 10.28 -11.55
N VAL A 103 4.68 11.50 -11.35
CA VAL A 103 3.89 12.70 -11.57
C VAL A 103 3.64 12.72 -13.06
N THR A 104 2.54 12.12 -13.51
CA THR A 104 2.05 12.35 -14.86
C THR A 104 1.58 13.79 -14.88
N ASP A 105 2.50 14.69 -15.20
CA ASP A 105 2.17 16.01 -15.72
C ASP A 105 1.55 15.78 -17.09
N ARG A 106 0.27 15.37 -17.07
CA ARG A 106 -0.58 15.42 -18.24
C ARG A 106 -1.05 16.87 -18.35
N ALA A 107 -0.09 17.77 -18.57
CA ALA A 107 -0.35 19.02 -19.23
C ALA A 107 -0.77 18.67 -20.66
N GLU A 108 -2.07 18.50 -20.84
CA GLU A 108 -2.70 18.54 -22.15
C GLU A 108 -2.27 19.84 -22.84
N ARG A 109 -1.53 19.71 -23.95
CA ARG A 109 -1.62 20.60 -25.11
C ARG A 109 -1.44 19.78 -26.39
#